data_AF-A6QKP5-F1
#
_entry.id   AF-A6QKP5-F1
#
_cell.length_a   1.000
_cell.length_b   1.000
_cell.length_c   1.000
_cell.angle_alpha   90.00
_cell.angle_beta   90.00
_cell.angle_gamma   90.00
#
_symmetry.space_group_name_H-M   'P 1'
#
loop_
_entity.id
_entity.type
_entity.pdbx_description
1 polymer ?
#
loop_
_entity_poly.entity_id
_entity_poly.type
_entity_poly.pdbx_seq_one_letter_code
_entity_poly.pdbx_strand_id
1 'polypeptide(L)' 'MIFDFIILDPPYFKDFYLPAFEYLDKLTHQNSIIICELHRKIVLPTQIKEFVLQKEKQYGNKKIQFYQKI' A
#
# COMPACT_ATOMS: atom_id res chain seq x y z
N MET A 1 6.70 -7.32 -16.10
CA MET A 1 5.34 -6.76 -16.24
C MET A 1 5.25 -5.62 -15.25
N ILE A 2 4.75 -4.47 -15.66
CA ILE A 2 4.63 -3.26 -14.83
C ILE A 2 3.16 -2.89 -14.81
N PHE A 3 2.66 -2.45 -13.65
CA PHE A 3 1.24 -2.14 -13.45
C PHE A 3 1.03 -0.68 -13.07
N ASP A 4 0.00 -0.06 -13.65
CA ASP A 4 -0.45 1.27 -13.24
C ASP A 4 -1.12 1.24 -11.84
N PHE A 5 -1.81 0.15 -11.52
CA PHE A 5 -2.54 -0.02 -10.27
C PHE A 5 -2.21 -1.36 -9.62
N ILE A 6 -1.91 -1.33 -8.32
CA ILE A 6 -1.68 -2.52 -7.51
C ILE A 6 -2.59 -2.43 -6.28
N ILE A 7 -3.41 -3.45 -6.07
CA ILE A 7 -4.33 -3.53 -4.92
C ILE A 7 -3.80 -4.60 -3.96
N LEU A 8 -3.58 -4.21 -2.72
CA LEU A 8 -3.12 -5.06 -1.63
C LEU A 8 -4.25 -5.20 -0.60
N ASP A 9 -4.88 -6.37 -0.58
CA ASP A 9 -5.83 -6.79 0.47
C ASP A 9 -5.38 -8.11 1.13
N PRO A 10 -4.19 -8.13 1.78
CA PRO A 10 -3.76 -9.30 2.52
C PRO A 10 -4.58 -9.46 3.80
N PRO A 11 -4.68 -10.68 4.36
CA PRO A 11 -5.38 -10.90 5.62
C PRO A 11 -4.76 -10.10 6.76
N TYR A 12 -5.59 -9.30 7.46
CA TYR A 12 -5.17 -8.28 8.45
C TYR A 12 -4.24 -8.74 9.57
N PHE A 13 -4.29 -10.03 9.96
CA PHE A 13 -3.63 -10.56 11.15
C PHE A 13 -2.24 -11.15 10.88
N LYS A 14 -1.74 -10.99 9.66
CA LYS A 14 -0.39 -11.40 9.29
C LYS A 14 0.30 -10.14 8.77
N ASP A 15 1.52 -9.88 9.24
CA ASP A 15 2.35 -8.72 8.88
C ASP A 15 2.84 -8.80 7.42
N PHE A 16 1.92 -8.99 6.46
CA PHE A 16 2.19 -9.19 5.05
C PHE A 16 2.28 -7.89 4.27
N TYR A 17 1.80 -6.77 4.82
CA TYR A 17 1.87 -5.48 4.15
C TYR A 17 3.31 -5.11 3.84
N LEU A 18 4.20 -5.02 4.85
CA LEU A 18 5.60 -4.64 4.64
C LEU A 18 6.35 -5.63 3.72
N PRO A 19 6.23 -6.97 3.88
CA PRO A 19 6.77 -7.91 2.92
C PRO A 19 6.24 -7.76 1.50
N ALA A 20 4.97 -7.37 1.30
CA ALA A 20 4.45 -7.15 -0.05
C ALA A 20 5.18 -5.99 -0.74
N PHE A 21 5.46 -4.90 0.00
CA PHE A 21 6.24 -3.76 -0.51
C PHE A 21 7.67 -4.14 -0.95
N GLU A 22 8.23 -5.25 -0.47
CA GLU A 22 9.54 -5.76 -0.93
C GLU A 22 9.55 -6.09 -2.43
N TYR A 23 8.42 -6.52 -2.97
CA TYR A 23 8.30 -6.99 -4.35
C TYR A 23 7.73 -5.94 -5.31
N LEU A 24 7.17 -4.84 -4.78
CA LEU A 24 6.47 -3.84 -5.59
C LEU A 24 7.39 -3.07 -6.52
N ASP A 25 8.64 -2.84 -6.13
CA ASP A 25 9.60 -2.06 -6.92
C ASP A 25 9.69 -2.55 -8.38
N LYS A 26 9.78 -3.87 -8.57
CA LYS A 26 9.88 -4.51 -9.89
C LYS A 26 8.56 -4.54 -10.68
N LEU A 27 7.46 -4.20 -10.02
CA LEU A 27 6.09 -4.25 -10.54
C LEU A 27 5.52 -2.85 -10.80
N THR A 28 6.22 -1.79 -10.38
CA THR A 28 5.77 -0.39 -10.44
C THR A 28 6.67 0.49 -11.29
N HIS A 29 6.10 1.51 -11.91
CA HIS A 29 6.78 2.67 -12.48
C HIS A 29 6.46 3.94 -11.66
N GLN A 30 7.04 5.09 -12.02
CA GLN A 30 6.87 6.38 -11.33
C GLN A 30 5.39 6.72 -11.01
N ASN A 31 4.50 6.47 -11.97
CA ASN A 31 3.08 6.84 -11.85
C ASN A 31 2.19 5.73 -11.26
N SER A 32 2.77 4.61 -10.83
CA SER A 32 1.98 3.49 -10.30
C SER A 32 1.34 3.88 -8.97
N ILE A 33 0.10 3.45 -8.77
CA ILE A 33 -0.66 3.69 -7.55
C ILE A 33 -0.84 2.36 -6.82
N ILE A 34 -0.33 2.30 -5.59
CA ILE A 34 -0.53 1.17 -4.70
C ILE A 34 -1.68 1.51 -3.75
N ILE A 35 -2.68 0.63 -3.70
CA ILE A 35 -3.89 0.79 -2.90
C ILE A 35 -3.88 -0.31 -1.85
N CYS A 36 -3.71 0.07 -0.59
CA CYS A 36 -3.71 -0.86 0.54
C CYS A 36 -5.07 -0.80 1.26
N GLU A 37 -5.77 -1.92 1.32
CA GLU A 37 -6.93 -2.09 2.20
C GLU A 37 -6.49 -2.63 3.56
N LEU A 38 -6.85 -1.90 4.61
CA LEU A 38 -6.36 -2.11 5.97
C LEU A 38 -7.53 -2.06 6.95
N HIS A 39 -7.41 -2.77 8.06
CA HIS A 39 -8.25 -2.51 9.23
C HIS A 39 -7.88 -1.15 9.84
N ARG A 40 -8.85 -0.37 10.32
CA ARG A 40 -8.65 1.00 10.84
C ARG A 40 -7.61 1.09 11.96
N LYS A 41 -7.43 0.01 12.74
CA LYS A 41 -6.43 -0.07 13.83
C LYS A 41 -4.99 -0.29 13.35
N ILE A 42 -4.79 -0.74 12.11
CA ILE A 42 -3.44 -0.96 11.56
C ILE A 42 -2.82 0.40 11.24
N VAL A 43 -1.58 0.60 11.65
CA VAL A 43 -0.80 1.80 11.33
C VAL A 43 0.40 1.37 10.52
N LEU A 44 0.40 1.74 9.24
CA LEU A 44 1.57 1.62 8.37
C LEU A 44 2.38 2.92 8.39
N PRO A 45 3.70 2.86 8.17
CA PRO A 45 4.52 4.06 7.97
C PRO A 45 4.02 4.93 6.81
N THR A 46 4.23 6.24 6.92
CA THR A 46 3.97 7.19 5.82
C THR A 46 4.94 7.01 4.66
N GLN A 47 6.10 6.40 4.90
CA GLN A 47 7.06 6.02 3.88
C GLN A 47 7.50 4.57 4.09
N ILE A 48 7.41 3.77 3.04
CA ILE A 48 7.87 2.39 2.99
C ILE A 48 8.80 2.29 1.78
N LYS A 49 10.11 2.25 2.03
CA LYS A 49 11.15 2.32 0.98
C LYS A 49 10.99 3.57 0.09
N GLU A 50 10.85 3.37 -1.21
CA GLU A 50 10.66 4.39 -2.24
C GLU A 50 9.18 4.77 -2.40
N PHE A 51 8.28 4.21 -1.59
CA PHE A 51 6.85 4.49 -1.67
C PHE A 51 6.42 5.42 -0.53
N VAL A 52 5.76 6.51 -0.88
CA VAL A 52 5.24 7.52 0.05
C VAL A 52 3.72 7.53 0.01
N LEU A 53 3.11 7.57 1.20
CA LEU A 53 1.68 7.71 1.39
C LEU A 53 1.23 9.07 0.86
N GLN A 54 0.39 9.05 -0.16
CA GLN A 54 -0.19 10.24 -0.77
C GLN A 54 -1.55 10.58 -0.16
N LYS A 55 -2.31 9.55 0.21
CA LYS A 55 -3.68 9.73 0.68
C LYS A 55 -4.11 8.59 1.58
N GLU A 56 -4.91 8.90 2.60
CA GLU A 56 -5.66 7.93 3.39
C GLU A 56 -7.15 8.28 3.34
N LYS A 57 -8.02 7.27 3.31
CA LYS A 57 -9.46 7.39 3.49
C LYS A 57 -9.93 6.35 4.50
N GLN A 58 -10.87 6.71 5.38
CA GLN A 58 -11.44 5.79 6.38
C GLN A 58 -12.91 5.52 6.08
N TYR A 59 -13.31 4.25 6.15
CA TYR A 59 -14.66 3.76 5.88
C TYR A 59 -15.06 2.75 6.96
N GLY A 60 -15.74 3.22 8.01
CA GLY A 60 -16.12 2.38 9.15
C GLY A 60 -14.89 1.75 9.83
N ASN A 61 -14.82 0.42 9.82
CA ASN A 61 -13.71 -0.36 10.40
C ASN A 61 -12.54 -0.57 9.44
N LYS A 62 -12.65 -0.13 8.19
CA LYS A 62 -11.61 -0.23 7.18
C LYS A 62 -10.99 1.14 6.90
N LYS A 63 -9.76 1.13 6.41
CA LYS A 63 -9.10 2.31 5.85
C LYS A 63 -8.37 1.91 4.57
N ILE A 64 -8.35 2.83 3.61
CA ILE A 64 -7.67 2.69 2.34
C ILE A 64 -6.52 3.69 2.30
N GLN A 65 -5.33 3.19 2.03
CA GLN A 65 -4.14 4.01 1.87
C GLN A 65 -3.65 3.95 0.42
N PHE A 66 -3.21 5.08 -0.11
CA PHE A 66 -2.69 5.23 -1.47
C PHE A 66 -1.23 5.63 -1.40
N TYR A 67 -0.36 4.80 -1.95
CA TYR A 67 1.08 5.02 -2.01
C TYR A 67 1.54 5.23 -3.46
N GLN A 68 2.56 6.05 -3.65
CA GLN A 68 3.23 6.27 -4.93
C GLN A 68 4.74 6.28 -4.76
N LYS A 69 5.45 5.91 -5.83
CA LYS A 69 6.92 5.91 -5.87
C LYS A 69 7.46 7.34 -5.95
N ILE A 70 8.50 7.67 -5.18
CA ILE A 70 9.26 8.93 -5.31
C ILE A 70 10.40 8.81 -6.31
#